data_AF-A0A1Z4RLQ0-F1
#
_entry.id   AF-A0A1Z4RLQ0-F1
#
_cell.length_a   1.000
_cell.length_b   1.000
_cell.length_c   1.000
_cell.angle_alpha   90.00
_cell.angle_beta   90.00
_cell.angle_gamma   90.00
#
_symmetry.space_group_name_H-M   'P 1'
#
loop_
_entity.id
_entity.type
_entity.pdbx_description
1 polymer ?
#
loop_
_entity_poly.entity_id
_entity_poly.type
_entity_poly.pdbx_seq_one_letter_code
_entity_poly.pdbx_strand_id
1 'polypeptide(L)' 'MSIEIIIPIAAVIILWLLFSWSIKVFKASITTLLVILAILFMLQITFGITSQQIIQEMVNIVNNLKQLILDK' A
#
# COMPACT_ATOMS: atom_id res chain seq x y z
N MET A 1 -36.30 -3.03 23.96
CA MET A 1 -36.05 -3.20 22.51
C MET A 1 -35.19 -4.43 22.35
N SER A 2 -35.69 -5.46 21.66
CA SER A 2 -35.05 -6.78 21.59
C SER A 2 -33.70 -6.72 20.88
N ILE A 3 -32.73 -7.46 21.41
CA ILE A 3 -31.34 -7.54 20.91
C ILE A 3 -31.28 -7.97 19.43
N GLU A 4 -32.28 -8.74 19.00
CA GLU A 4 -32.48 -9.22 17.63
C GLU A 4 -32.55 -8.11 16.57
N ILE A 5 -32.93 -6.88 16.96
CA ILE A 5 -32.98 -5.71 16.06
C ILE A 5 -31.67 -4.91 16.11
N ILE A 6 -30.97 -4.92 17.24
CA ILE A 6 -29.75 -4.13 17.45
C ILE A 6 -28.57 -4.72 16.69
N ILE A 7 -28.43 -6.05 16.69
CA ILE A 7 -27.36 -6.78 16.00
C ILE A 7 -27.33 -6.49 14.49
N PRO A 8 -28.43 -6.62 13.72
CA PRO A 8 -28.39 -6.36 12.28
C PRO A 8 -28.08 -4.89 11.97
N ILE A 9 -28.55 -3.94 12.79
CA ILE A 9 -28.23 -2.52 12.63
C ILE A 9 -26.73 -2.28 12.83
N ALA A 10 -26.15 -2.84 13.90
CA ALA A 10 -24.71 -2.72 14.16
C ALA A 10 -23.88 -3.35 13.03
N ALA A 11 -24.30 -4.52 12.53
CA ALA A 11 -23.64 -5.18 11.41
C ALA A 11 -23.65 -4.32 10.14
N VAL A 12 -24.78 -3.70 9.80
CA VAL A 12 -24.89 -2.79 8.64
C VAL A 12 -23.98 -1.58 8.80
N ILE A 13 -23.92 -0.97 9.98
CA ILE A 13 -23.05 0.18 10.25
C ILE A 13 -21.57 -0.21 10.10
N ILE A 14 -21.16 -1.34 10.66
CA ILE A 14 -19.78 -1.83 10.56
C ILE A 14 -19.43 -2.16 9.10
N LEU A 15 -20.33 -2.83 8.38
CA LEU A 15 -20.13 -3.15 6.96
C LEU A 15 -19.99 -1.87 6.12
N TRP A 16 -20.82 -0.86 6.38
CA TRP A 16 -20.72 0.44 5.71
C TRP A 16 -19.38 1.13 5.99
N LEU A 17 -18.92 1.12 7.24
CA LEU A 17 -17.63 1.68 7.62
C LEU A 17 -16.48 0.98 6.91
N LEU A 18 -16.45 -0.36 6.91
CA LEU A 18 -15.44 -1.15 6.20
C LEU A 18 -15.46 -0.88 4.70
N PHE A 19 -16.64 -0.79 4.09
CA PHE A 19 -16.78 -0.46 2.68
C PHE A 19 -16.21 0.93 2.37
N SER A 20 -16.59 1.94 3.16
CA SER A 20 -16.10 3.32 2.98
C SER A 20 -14.59 3.43 3.17
N TRP A 21 -14.02 2.69 4.13
CA TRP A 21 -12.59 2.64 4.36
C TRP A 21 -11.87 1.94 3.20
N SER A 22 -12.40 0.81 2.72
CA SER A 22 -11.83 0.07 1.60
C SER A 22 -11.71 0.93 0.34
N ILE A 23 -12.76 1.71 0.02
CA ILE A 23 -12.71 2.65 -1.11
C ILE A 23 -11.64 3.74 -0.92
N LYS A 24 -11.49 4.26 0.31
CA LYS A 24 -10.44 5.24 0.63
C LYS A 24 -9.04 4.64 0.47
N VAL A 25 -8.82 3.43 0.98
CA VAL A 25 -7.55 2.72 0.84
C VAL A 25 -7.25 2.45 -0.62
N PHE A 26 -8.24 1.97 -1.38
CA PHE A 26 -8.07 1.71 -2.82
C PHE A 26 -7.69 2.98 -3.59
N LYS A 27 -8.36 4.10 -3.32
CA LYS A 27 -8.02 5.40 -3.93
C LYS A 27 -6.62 5.87 -3.53
N ALA A 28 -6.24 5.68 -2.26
CA ALA A 28 -4.90 5.98 -1.77
C ALA A 28 -3.85 5.11 -2.48
N SER A 29 -4.08 3.81 -2.62
CA SER A 29 -3.20 2.89 -3.34
C SER A 29 -3.00 3.31 -4.79
N ILE A 30 -4.06 3.65 -5.52
CA ILE A 30 -3.95 4.15 -6.90
C ILE A 30 -3.13 5.43 -6.96
N THR A 31 -3.38 6.37 -6.05
CA THR A 31 -2.64 7.64 -6.01
C THR A 31 -1.17 7.40 -5.74
N THR A 32 -0.84 6.53 -4.79
CA THR A 32 0.54 6.14 -4.49
C THR A 32 1.21 5.49 -5.68
N LEU A 33 0.52 4.57 -6.38
CA LEU A 33 1.03 3.96 -7.61
C LEU A 33 1.30 5.00 -8.69
N LEU A 34 0.42 5.98 -8.89
CA LEU A 34 0.62 7.07 -9.84
C LEU A 34 1.84 7.94 -9.48
N VAL A 35 2.02 8.26 -8.20
CA VAL A 35 3.18 9.02 -7.73
C VAL A 35 4.47 8.21 -7.93
N ILE A 36 4.46 6.92 -7.60
CA ILE A 36 5.61 6.03 -7.85
C ILE A 36 5.94 6.03 -9.34
N LEU A 37 4.95 5.85 -10.21
CA LEU A 37 5.16 5.91 -11.66
C LEU A 37 5.75 7.26 -12.07
N ALA A 38 5.19 8.37 -11.62
CA ALA A 38 5.70 9.70 -11.95
C ALA A 38 7.18 9.88 -11.54
N ILE A 39 7.56 9.40 -10.34
CA ILE A 39 8.94 9.42 -9.87
C ILE A 39 9.84 8.54 -10.74
N LEU A 40 9.41 7.30 -11.06
CA LEU A 40 10.17 6.38 -11.91
C LEU A 40 10.40 6.98 -13.31
N PHE A 41 9.35 7.54 -13.91
CA PHE A 41 9.45 8.23 -15.20
C PHE A 41 10.39 9.44 -15.12
N MET A 42 10.29 10.24 -14.07
CA MET A 42 11.17 11.39 -13.88
C MET A 42 12.63 10.96 -13.79
N LEU A 43 12.95 9.94 -12.96
CA LEU A 43 14.30 9.38 -12.85
C LEU A 43 14.80 8.82 -14.19
N GLN A 44 13.94 8.13 -14.92
CA GLN A 44 14.29 7.57 -16.22
C GLN A 44 14.64 8.67 -17.22
N ILE A 45 13.92 9.78 -17.23
CA ILE A 45 14.16 10.90 -18.15
C ILE A 45 15.40 11.71 -17.73
N THR A 46 15.59 11.99 -16.44
CA THR A 46 16.70 12.84 -15.97
C THR A 46 18.02 12.11 -15.83
N PHE A 47 18.01 10.86 -15.39
CA PHE A 47 19.23 10.10 -15.06
C PHE A 47 19.42 8.86 -15.95
N GLY A 48 18.47 8.53 -16.82
CA GLY A 48 18.52 7.30 -17.62
C GLY A 48 18.33 6.01 -16.81
N ILE A 49 17.94 6.12 -15.52
CA ILE A 49 17.81 4.97 -14.62
C ILE A 49 16.51 4.24 -14.93
N THR A 50 16.61 2.92 -15.12
CA THR A 50 15.45 2.07 -15.39
C THR A 50 14.75 1.66 -14.09
N SER A 51 13.44 1.44 -14.17
CA SER A 51 12.63 0.93 -13.04
C SER A 51 13.18 -0.39 -12.48
N GLN A 52 13.77 -1.23 -13.33
CA GLN A 52 14.36 -2.51 -12.96
C GLN A 52 15.53 -2.33 -11.98
N GLN A 53 16.40 -1.34 -12.23
CA GLN A 53 17.55 -1.05 -11.37
C GLN A 53 17.10 -0.57 -9.99
N ILE A 54 16.05 0.27 -9.93
CA ILE A 54 15.50 0.77 -8.67
C ILE A 54 14.90 -0.38 -7.84
N ILE A 55 14.15 -1.27 -8.48
CA ILE A 55 13.58 -2.45 -7.81
C ILE A 55 14.69 -3.37 -7.31
N GLN A 56 15.71 -3.62 -8.13
CA GLN A 56 16.85 -4.46 -7.75
C GLN A 56 17.58 -3.88 -6.53
N GLU A 57 17.79 -2.56 -6.52
CA GLU A 57 18.45 -1.88 -5.41
C GLU A 57 17.62 -1.95 -4.13
N MET A 58 16.29 -1.78 -4.22
CA MET A 58 15.39 -2.00 -3.07
C MET A 58 15.49 -3.42 -2.51
N VAL A 59 15.52 -4.44 -3.37
CA VAL A 59 15.69 -5.85 -2.95
C VAL A 59 17.04 -6.05 -2.28
N ASN A 60 18.11 -5.46 -2.81
CA ASN A 60 19.44 -5.53 -2.21
C ASN A 60 19.45 -4.89 -0.81
N ILE A 61 18.85 -3.71 -0.64
CA ILE A 61 18.73 -3.05 0.67
C ILE A 61 18.00 -3.94 1.67
N VAL A 62 16.86 -4.52 1.28
CA VAL A 62 16.08 -5.41 2.15
C VAL A 62 16.86 -6.67 2.51
N ASN A 63 17.58 -7.26 1.55
CA ASN A 63 18.42 -8.43 1.78
C ASN A 63 19.58 -8.12 2.74
N ASN A 64 20.23 -6.98 2.56
CA ASN A 64 21.31 -6.53 3.45
C ASN A 64 20.77 -6.28 4.87
N LEU A 65 19.60 -5.65 5.01
CA LEU A 65 18.95 -5.48 6.31
C LEU A 65 18.57 -6.81 6.95
N LYS A 66 18.02 -7.74 6.16
CA LYS A 66 17.68 -9.09 6.63
C LYS A 66 18.92 -9.83 7.13
N GLN A 67 20.05 -9.73 6.44
CA GLN A 67 21.32 -10.30 6.89
C GLN A 67 21.77 -9.65 8.21
N LEU A 68 21.74 -8.32 8.33
CA LEU A 68 22.15 -7.63 9.56
C LEU A 68 21.26 -7.95 10.78
N ILE A 69 19.99 -8.31 10.57
CA ILE A 69 19.05 -8.67 11.65
C ILE A 69 19.12 -10.18 11.97
N LEU A 70 19.33 -11.04 10.97
CA LEU A 70 19.38 -12.50 11.14
C LEU A 70 20.77 -13.03 11.48
N ASP A 71 21.83 -12.25 11.28
CA ASP A 71 23.22 -12.59 11.64
C ASP A 71 23.57 -12.19 13.09
N LYS A 72 22.54 -12.14 13.98
CA LYS A 72 22.64 -11.88 15.41
C LYS A 72 21.91 -12.96 16.20
#